data_AF-A0A537BTL7-F1
#
_entry.id   AF-A0A537BTL7-F1
#
_cell.length_a   1.000
_cell.length_b   1.000
_cell.length_c   1.000
_cell.angle_alpha   90.00
_cell.angle_beta   90.00
_cell.angle_gamma   90.00
#
_symmetry.space_group_name_H-M   'P 1'
#
loop_
_entity.id
_entity.type
_entity.pdbx_description
1 polymer ?
#
loop_
_entity_poly.entity_id
_entity_poly.type
_entity_poly.pdbx_seq_one_letter_code
_entity_poly.pdbx_strand_id
1 'polypeptide(L)'
;MRFAVRLTPDALADLEEIHDWIAVHDSPGRAAHVEDQILAAVAALARLPDRGAHPRELLALGIRAYRETFFKPYRILYGVEGKRVDVYLIADGRRDFQTLLARRLLGA
;
A
#
# COMPACT_ATOMS: atom_id res chain seq x y z
N MET A 1 18.92 1.41 12.06
CA MET A 1 19.26 1.49 10.61
C MET A 1 18.03 2.02 9.87
N ARG A 2 18.21 2.74 8.74
CA ARG A 2 17.11 3.34 7.98
C ARG A 2 17.07 2.75 6.57
N PHE A 3 15.87 2.41 6.09
CA PHE A 3 15.61 1.94 4.74
C PHE A 3 15.21 3.13 3.85
N ALA A 4 15.58 3.07 2.57
CA ALA A 4 15.08 3.98 1.56
C ALA A 4 13.70 3.50 1.11
N VAL A 5 12.66 4.29 1.35
CA VAL A 5 11.28 3.97 0.97
C VAL A 5 10.93 4.69 -0.32
N ARG A 6 10.35 3.97 -1.29
CA ARG A 6 9.93 4.50 -2.59
C ARG A 6 8.52 4.03 -2.90
N LEU A 7 7.69 4.92 -3.43
CA LEU A 7 6.44 4.55 -4.08
C LEU A 7 6.74 4.28 -5.55
N THR A 8 6.19 3.21 -6.09
CA THR A 8 6.14 3.04 -7.54
C THR A 8 5.18 4.07 -8.15
N PRO A 9 5.28 4.37 -9.45
CA PRO A 9 4.30 5.21 -10.14
C PRO A 9 2.86 4.70 -9.95
N ASP A 10 2.70 3.38 -9.94
CA ASP A 10 1.42 2.71 -9.70
C ASP A 10 0.86 2.97 -8.30
N ALA A 11 1.70 2.86 -7.27
CA ALA A 11 1.29 3.15 -5.89
C ALA A 11 0.99 4.65 -5.67
N LEU A 12 1.65 5.53 -6.42
CA LEU A 12 1.35 6.96 -6.39
C LEU A 12 -0.02 7.23 -7.02
N ALA A 13 -0.30 6.65 -8.18
CA ALA A 13 -1.61 6.76 -8.84
C ALA A 13 -2.74 6.19 -7.97
N ASP A 14 -2.50 5.07 -7.27
CA ASP A 14 -3.46 4.52 -6.31
C ASP A 14 -3.82 5.52 -5.20
N LEU A 15 -2.81 6.24 -4.67
CA LEU A 15 -3.00 7.23 -3.61
C LEU A 15 -3.79 8.43 -4.13
N GLU A 16 -3.48 8.91 -5.33
CA GLU A 16 -4.21 9.98 -6.02
C GLU A 16 -5.68 9.59 -6.25
N GLU A 17 -5.94 8.39 -6.75
CA GLU A 17 -7.30 7.88 -6.95
C GLU A 17 -8.10 7.79 -5.64
N ILE A 18 -7.45 7.36 -4.54
CA ILE A 18 -8.06 7.32 -3.22
C ILE A 18 -8.38 8.74 -2.73
N HIS A 19 -7.43 9.67 -2.86
CA HIS A 19 -7.62 11.07 -2.47
C HIS A 19 -8.80 11.69 -3.22
N ASP A 20 -8.79 11.60 -4.55
CA ASP A 20 -9.80 12.22 -5.40
C ASP A 20 -11.19 11.63 -5.15
N TRP A 21 -11.27 10.33 -4.95
CA TRP A 21 -12.54 9.68 -4.61
C TRP A 21 -13.10 10.20 -3.28
N ILE A 22 -12.28 10.33 -2.23
CA ILE A 22 -12.72 10.85 -0.92
C ILE A 22 -13.08 12.34 -1.02
N ALA A 23 -12.30 13.12 -1.76
CA ALA A 23 -12.52 14.55 -1.92
C ALA A 23 -13.89 14.83 -2.56
N VAL A 24 -14.29 13.99 -3.53
CA VAL A 24 -15.59 14.08 -4.22
C VAL A 24 -16.75 13.54 -3.37
N HIS A 25 -16.55 12.44 -2.63
CA HIS A 25 -17.66 11.71 -1.99
C HIS A 25 -17.82 11.95 -0.48
N ASP A 26 -16.82 12.52 0.20
CA ASP A 26 -16.87 12.88 1.63
C ASP A 26 -16.53 14.36 1.79
N SER A 27 -15.23 14.71 1.77
CA SER A 27 -14.76 16.09 1.81
C SER A 27 -13.25 16.19 1.53
N PRO A 28 -12.77 17.33 1.02
CA PRO A 28 -11.33 17.56 0.82
C PRO A 28 -10.50 17.43 2.10
N GLY A 29 -11.03 17.89 3.24
CA GLY A 29 -10.34 17.76 4.53
C GLY A 29 -10.16 16.31 4.98
N ARG A 30 -11.12 15.44 4.65
CA ARG A 30 -11.03 13.99 4.92
C ARG A 30 -10.07 13.30 3.96
N ALA A 31 -10.04 13.73 2.69
CA ALA A 31 -9.09 13.24 1.70
C ALA A 31 -7.65 13.52 2.13
N ALA A 32 -7.34 14.78 2.48
CA ALA A 32 -6.03 15.17 2.97
C ALA A 32 -5.64 14.42 4.25
N HIS A 33 -6.57 14.26 5.20
CA HIS A 33 -6.30 13.49 6.41
C HIS A 33 -5.95 12.03 6.12
N VAL A 34 -6.67 11.38 5.19
CA VAL A 34 -6.38 9.99 4.81
C VAL A 34 -5.04 9.87 4.10
N GLU A 35 -4.74 10.78 3.18
CA GLU A 35 -3.45 10.84 2.48
C GLU A 35 -2.29 10.97 3.47
N ASP A 36 -2.37 11.92 4.40
CA ASP A 36 -1.36 12.15 5.44
C ASP A 36 -1.08 10.89 6.26
N GLN A 37 -2.13 10.15 6.62
CA GLN A 37 -2.02 8.94 7.42
C GLN A 37 -1.44 7.76 6.63
N ILE A 38 -1.78 7.63 5.35
CA ILE A 38 -1.16 6.64 4.46
C ILE A 38 0.33 6.97 4.29
N LEU A 39 0.68 8.23 4.03
CA LEU A 39 2.07 8.67 3.90
C LEU A 39 2.86 8.48 5.20
N ALA A 40 2.24 8.70 6.36
CA ALA A 40 2.85 8.41 7.66
C ALA A 40 3.12 6.91 7.85
N ALA A 41 2.19 6.04 7.44
CA ALA A 41 2.39 4.59 7.48
C ALA A 41 3.53 4.14 6.54
N VAL A 42 3.61 4.72 5.33
CA VAL A 42 4.72 4.49 4.38
C VAL A 42 6.05 4.97 4.97
N ALA A 43 6.10 6.17 5.56
CA ALA A 43 7.31 6.72 6.17
C ALA A 43 7.82 5.85 7.35
N ALA A 44 6.91 5.22 8.10
CA ALA A 44 7.27 4.31 9.20
C ALA A 44 8.03 3.06 8.72
N LEU A 45 7.84 2.62 7.47
CA LEU A 45 8.57 1.50 6.87
C LEU A 45 10.08 1.75 6.80
N ALA A 46 10.52 3.02 6.83
CA ALA A 46 11.94 3.34 6.85
C ALA A 46 12.66 2.79 8.10
N ARG A 47 11.93 2.51 9.20
CA ARG A 47 12.50 2.02 10.46
C ARG A 47 12.24 0.54 10.71
N LEU A 48 11.05 0.04 10.35
CA LEU A 48 10.57 -1.28 10.76
C LEU A 48 9.85 -2.02 9.62
N PRO A 49 10.48 -2.20 8.44
CA PRO A 49 9.81 -2.80 7.30
C PRO A 49 9.53 -4.31 7.48
N ASP A 50 10.27 -5.01 8.34
CA ASP A 50 10.06 -6.44 8.57
C ASP A 50 8.88 -6.77 9.48
N ARG A 51 8.22 -5.77 10.07
CA ARG A 51 7.05 -5.96 10.94
C ARG A 51 5.74 -6.18 10.18
N GLY A 52 5.69 -5.82 8.90
CA GLY A 52 4.49 -6.03 8.08
C GLY A 52 4.15 -7.51 7.95
N ALA A 53 2.86 -7.80 8.00
CA ALA A 53 2.34 -9.14 7.78
C ALA A 53 2.52 -9.53 6.31
N HIS A 54 2.45 -10.81 5.99
CA HIS A 54 2.37 -11.25 4.60
C HIS A 54 0.88 -11.29 4.17
N PRO A 55 0.52 -10.74 3.00
CA PRO A 55 -0.84 -10.82 2.48
C PRO A 55 -1.27 -12.27 2.34
N ARG A 56 -2.43 -12.61 2.90
CA ARG A 56 -2.94 -14.00 2.91
C ARG A 56 -3.15 -14.54 1.50
N GLU A 57 -3.56 -13.66 0.59
CA GLU A 57 -3.78 -13.92 -0.82
C GLU A 57 -2.50 -14.42 -1.50
N LEU A 58 -1.36 -13.78 -1.21
CA LEU A 58 -0.06 -14.15 -1.75
C LEU A 58 0.55 -15.35 -1.02
N LEU A 59 0.32 -15.45 0.29
CA LEU A 59 0.74 -16.62 1.07
C LEU A 59 0.07 -17.91 0.57
N ALA A 60 -1.20 -17.86 0.20
CA ALA A 60 -1.93 -19.01 -0.36
C ALA A 60 -1.30 -19.53 -1.67
N LEU A 61 -0.57 -18.68 -2.38
CA LEU A 61 0.18 -19.00 -3.59
C LEU A 61 1.65 -19.36 -3.31
N GLY A 62 2.07 -19.42 -2.04
CA GLY A 62 3.46 -19.66 -1.64
C GLY A 62 4.38 -18.45 -1.78
N ILE A 63 3.86 -17.26 -2.11
CA ILE A 63 4.65 -16.05 -2.32
C ILE A 63 4.88 -15.32 -0.99
N ARG A 64 6.15 -15.20 -0.59
CA ARG A 64 6.57 -14.55 0.68
C ARG A 64 7.40 -13.29 0.51
N ALA A 65 7.67 -12.89 -0.74
CA ALA A 65 8.49 -11.71 -1.05
C ALA A 65 7.82 -10.38 -0.65
N TYR A 66 6.49 -10.38 -0.49
CA TYR A 66 5.71 -9.19 -0.20
C TYR A 66 5.21 -9.17 1.24
N ARG A 67 5.08 -7.96 1.76
CA ARG A 67 4.53 -7.62 3.06
C ARG A 67 3.46 -6.54 2.91
N GLU A 68 2.64 -6.39 3.92
CA GLU A 68 1.64 -5.34 4.01
C GLU A 68 1.62 -4.68 5.37
N THR A 69 1.27 -3.39 5.34
CA THR A 69 0.88 -2.60 6.50
C THR A 69 -0.47 -1.93 6.22
N PHE A 70 -1.06 -1.35 7.25
CA PHE A 70 -2.43 -0.85 7.19
C PHE A 70 -2.53 0.56 7.78
N PHE A 71 -3.34 1.40 7.14
CA PHE A 71 -4.01 2.53 7.77
C PHE A 71 -5.50 2.40 7.44
N LYS A 72 -6.32 2.00 8.40
CA LYS A 72 -7.70 1.50 8.15
C LYS A 72 -8.51 2.45 7.23
N PRO A 73 -9.24 1.92 6.21
CA PRO A 73 -9.25 0.54 5.71
C PRO A 73 -8.11 0.20 4.72
N TYR A 74 -7.21 1.13 4.44
CA TYR A 74 -6.22 1.04 3.37
C TYR A 74 -5.10 0.04 3.68
N ARG A 75 -4.81 -0.82 2.70
CA ARG A 75 -3.71 -1.79 2.66
C ARG A 75 -2.58 -1.19 1.83
N ILE A 76 -1.35 -1.29 2.32
CA ILE A 76 -0.14 -0.81 1.65
C ILE A 76 0.76 -2.04 1.46
N LEU A 77 0.87 -2.50 0.21
CA LEU A 77 1.69 -3.65 -0.17
C LEU A 77 3.09 -3.18 -0.55
N TYR A 78 4.11 -3.83 0.01
CA TYR A 78 5.50 -3.48 -0.25
C TYR A 78 6.41 -4.71 -0.25
N GLY A 79 7.59 -4.54 -0.84
CA GLY A 79 8.70 -5.51 -0.79
C GLY A 79 9.90 -4.89 -0.10
N VAL A 80 10.79 -5.76 0.40
CA VAL A 80 12.04 -5.35 1.04
C VAL A 80 13.20 -6.03 0.31
N GLU A 81 14.11 -5.23 -0.26
CA GLU A 81 15.33 -5.72 -0.90
C GLU A 81 16.55 -4.96 -0.35
N GLY A 82 17.42 -5.67 0.37
CA GLY A 82 18.57 -5.06 1.04
C GLY A 82 18.15 -3.97 2.03
N LYS A 83 18.44 -2.70 1.70
CA LYS A 83 18.03 -1.51 2.49
C LYS A 83 16.98 -0.66 1.78
N ARG A 84 16.26 -1.24 0.83
CA ARG A 84 15.23 -0.57 0.05
C ARG A 84 13.86 -1.18 0.35
N VAL A 85 12.86 -0.32 0.42
CA VAL A 85 11.45 -0.68 0.53
C VAL A 85 10.76 -0.06 -0.67
N ASP A 86 10.16 -0.89 -1.52
CA ASP A 86 9.38 -0.45 -2.66
C ASP A 86 7.90 -0.73 -2.34
N VAL A 87 7.07 0.31 -2.32
CA VAL A 87 5.61 0.21 -2.17
C VAL A 87 5.02 0.04 -3.55
N TYR A 88 4.33 -1.08 -3.76
CA TYR A 88 3.81 -1.50 -5.06
C TYR A 88 2.33 -1.18 -5.26
N LEU A 89 1.57 -1.13 -4.17
CA LEU A 89 0.12 -0.98 -4.22
C LEU A 89 -0.40 -0.32 -2.95
N ILE A 90 -1.33 0.62 -3.13
CA ILE A 90 -2.14 1.19 -2.05
C ILE A 90 -3.61 0.94 -2.41
N ALA A 91 -4.37 0.28 -1.55
CA ALA A 91 -5.74 -0.08 -1.89
C ALA A 91 -6.68 0.04 -0.70
N ASP A 92 -7.94 0.40 -0.95
CA ASP A 92 -8.99 0.25 0.05
C ASP A 92 -9.25 -1.25 0.29
N GLY A 93 -8.89 -1.74 1.49
CA GLY A 93 -9.07 -3.13 1.89
C GLY A 93 -10.52 -3.58 2.03
N ARG A 94 -11.50 -2.68 1.88
CA ARG A 94 -12.92 -3.03 1.75
C ARG A 94 -13.28 -3.57 0.37
N ARG A 95 -12.46 -3.30 -0.65
CA ARG A 95 -12.64 -3.80 -2.01
C ARG A 95 -12.07 -5.22 -2.14
N ASP A 96 -12.48 -5.95 -3.18
CA ASP A 96 -11.95 -7.28 -3.47
C ASP A 96 -10.45 -7.20 -3.83
N PHE A 97 -9.62 -7.49 -2.82
CA PHE A 97 -8.17 -7.42 -2.92
C PHE A 97 -7.58 -8.54 -3.78
N GLN A 98 -8.23 -9.71 -3.88
CA GLN A 98 -7.77 -10.79 -4.74
C GLN A 98 -7.89 -10.39 -6.22
N THR A 99 -9.06 -9.87 -6.60
CA THR A 99 -9.29 -9.36 -7.96
C THR A 99 -8.33 -8.22 -8.30
N LEU A 100 -8.08 -7.32 -7.35
CA LEU A 100 -7.17 -6.20 -7.54
C LEU A 100 -5.71 -6.66 -7.72
N LEU A 101 -5.23 -7.58 -6.86
CA LEU A 101 -3.90 -8.18 -7.00
C LEU A 101 -3.75 -8.93 -8.32
N ALA A 102 -4.77 -9.68 -8.76
CA ALA A 102 -4.74 -10.39 -10.03
C ALA A 102 -4.57 -9.42 -11.20
N ARG A 103 -5.34 -8.32 -11.25
CA ARG A 103 -5.21 -7.29 -12.31
C ARG A 103 -3.82 -6.66 -12.34
N ARG A 104 -3.28 -6.29 -11.17
CA ARG A 104 -1.99 -5.59 -11.05
C ARG A 104 -0.78 -6.50 -11.29
N LEU A 105 -0.79 -7.73 -10.79
CA LEU A 105 0.36 -8.65 -10.85
C LEU A 105 0.37 -9.52 -12.12
N LEU A 106 -0.79 -9.80 -12.71
CA LEU A 106 -0.89 -10.67 -13.88
C LEU A 106 -1.12 -9.91 -15.20
N GLY A 107 -1.24 -8.57 -15.15
CA GLY A 107 -1.38 -7.73 -16.34
C GLY A 107 -2.56 -8.17 -17.21
N ALA A 108 -3.78 -7.98 -16.70
CA ALA A 108 -4.98 -8.13 -17.52
C ALA A 108 -5.18 -6.90 -18.43
#